data_AF-A0A2E0YMJ8-F1
#
_entry.id   AF-A0A2E0YMJ8-F1
#
_cell.length_a   1.000
_cell.length_b   1.000
_cell.length_c   1.000
_cell.angle_alpha   90.00
_cell.angle_beta   90.00
_cell.angle_gamma   90.00
#
_symmetry.space_group_name_H-M   'P 1'
#
loop_
_entity.id
_entity.type
_entity.pdbx_description
1 polymer ?
#
loop_
_entity_poly.entity_id
_entity_poly.type
_entity_poly.pdbx_seq_one_letter_code
_entity_poly.pdbx_strand_id
1 'polypeptide(L)'
;MKACRSILLITTLLTLAVNSIYGTPNNTLSEEMKTVQEVNFNTDGLYFAEFYDLIFRGHFENIEIRRNDLFLMAIYNQFLRAYGSQCASQLPSNKIELMETVCKRERVTKNGYGTVIDRSCIEYTTIGSGIYAKPDMYRGLKTLEASQNGEAIQYVFSLYSDSNALGNSVDMMHKVNGLKNDLSVIFRLNPCGESGMKRFEENLKRYAEGTSPIRMKTSSKYTLMKESGAPKGNQNYHSLLNDLVANQSKTWMMNRYVLNSISSVQVLSKDTNGAPKTLKANYRYQGFLGDKQGWVKVDFKKGLPNCIYFWDFPKNCKKANSTIVASFSQGRYSKN
;
A
#
# COMPACT_ATOMS: atom_id res chain seq x y z
N MET A 1 -31.48 -26.14 98.82
CA MET A 1 -32.11 -24.80 98.74
C MET A 1 -31.49 -24.05 97.58
N LYS A 2 -32.33 -23.58 96.63
CA LYS A 2 -32.19 -22.43 95.69
C LYS A 2 -30.80 -22.21 95.03
N ALA A 3 -30.62 -22.08 93.72
CA ALA A 3 -31.54 -21.83 92.60
C ALA A 3 -30.79 -21.97 91.25
N CYS A 4 -31.59 -21.98 90.17
CA CYS A 4 -31.30 -21.58 88.78
C CYS A 4 -30.22 -22.34 88.00
N ARG A 5 -30.59 -23.21 87.05
CA ARG A 5 -31.10 -22.97 85.67
C ARG A 5 -30.00 -22.69 84.64
N SER A 6 -29.92 -23.66 83.74
CA SER A 6 -29.25 -23.74 82.44
C SER A 6 -29.41 -22.52 81.53
N ILE A 7 -28.43 -22.30 80.64
CA ILE A 7 -28.54 -22.38 79.15
C ILE A 7 -27.31 -21.72 78.47
N LEU A 8 -26.57 -22.57 77.75
CA LEU A 8 -26.07 -22.44 76.37
C LEU A 8 -25.18 -21.25 75.88
N LEU A 9 -23.91 -21.60 75.67
CA LEU A 9 -22.96 -21.37 74.54
C LEU A 9 -22.71 -20.01 73.86
N ILE A 10 -21.38 -19.76 73.78
CA ILE A 10 -20.54 -19.26 72.66
C ILE A 10 -20.70 -17.80 72.22
N THR A 11 -19.62 -17.01 72.40
CA THR A 11 -18.80 -16.41 71.32
C THR A 11 -17.68 -15.55 71.92
N THR A 12 -16.61 -15.31 71.14
CA THR A 12 -15.28 -14.72 71.48
C THR A 12 -14.26 -15.80 71.91
N LEU A 13 -13.03 -15.89 71.39
CA LEU A 13 -12.08 -14.91 70.87
C LEU A 13 -11.20 -15.53 69.76
N LEU A 14 -10.83 -14.70 68.79
CA LEU A 14 -9.47 -14.42 68.32
C LEU A 14 -8.47 -15.58 68.08
N THR A 15 -7.99 -15.59 66.82
CA THR A 15 -6.59 -15.67 66.33
C THR A 15 -6.40 -16.77 65.30
N LEU A 16 -5.88 -16.38 64.12
CA LEU A 16 -4.60 -16.86 63.58
C LEU A 16 -4.38 -16.24 62.20
N ALA A 17 -3.33 -15.43 62.10
CA ALA A 17 -2.74 -15.03 60.85
C ALA A 17 -2.08 -16.28 60.23
N VAL A 18 -2.52 -16.65 59.03
CA VAL A 18 -1.87 -17.65 58.19
C VAL A 18 -1.26 -16.92 57.00
N ASN A 19 0.06 -16.83 56.99
CA ASN A 19 0.83 -16.54 55.79
C ASN A 19 0.61 -17.68 54.79
N SER A 20 -0.05 -17.38 53.67
CA SER A 20 0.01 -18.23 52.48
C SER A 20 0.71 -17.44 51.37
N ILE A 21 1.92 -17.90 51.08
CA ILE A 21 2.69 -17.53 49.89
C ILE A 21 1.96 -18.18 48.72
N TYR A 22 1.07 -17.42 48.07
CA TYR A 22 0.62 -17.74 46.72
C TYR A 22 1.56 -17.02 45.75
N GLY A 23 2.28 -17.82 44.97
CA GLY A 23 3.10 -17.34 43.86
C GLY A 23 2.26 -16.43 42.95
N THR A 24 2.74 -15.21 42.76
CA THR A 24 2.21 -14.27 41.78
C THR A 24 2.35 -14.87 40.38
N PRO A 25 1.27 -15.02 39.60
CA PRO A 25 1.41 -15.34 38.19
C PRO A 25 2.09 -14.16 37.50
N ASN A 26 3.13 -14.47 36.73
CA ASN A 26 3.92 -13.55 35.92
C ASN A 26 3.02 -12.55 35.18
N ASN A 27 3.14 -11.28 35.58
CA ASN A 27 2.40 -10.16 35.00
C ASN A 27 3.07 -9.62 33.71
N THR A 28 3.76 -10.47 32.94
CA THR A 28 4.44 -10.08 31.70
C THR A 28 3.53 -10.06 30.47
N LEU A 29 2.26 -10.45 30.60
CA LEU A 29 1.27 -10.37 29.52
C LEU A 29 0.37 -9.12 29.58
N SER A 30 0.44 -8.31 30.64
CA SER A 30 -0.43 -7.13 30.81
C SER A 30 0.25 -5.78 30.53
N GLU A 31 1.58 -5.76 30.39
CA GLU A 31 2.33 -4.55 30.01
C GLU A 31 2.41 -4.32 28.50
N GLU A 32 2.32 -5.36 27.65
CA GLU A 32 2.27 -5.20 26.18
C GLU A 32 0.91 -4.66 25.66
N MET A 33 -0.15 -4.69 26.49
CA MET A 33 -1.49 -4.22 26.10
C MET A 33 -1.80 -2.77 26.54
N LYS A 34 -0.85 -2.07 27.17
CA LYS A 34 -1.09 -0.76 27.80
C LYS A 34 -0.48 0.47 27.12
N THR A 35 -0.15 0.38 25.83
CA THR A 35 0.16 1.56 24.98
C THR A 35 -0.55 1.47 23.63
N VAL A 36 -1.88 1.41 23.63
CA VAL A 36 -2.69 1.77 22.45
C VAL A 36 -2.74 3.29 22.36
N GLN A 37 -1.57 3.91 22.18
CA GLN A 37 -1.39 5.34 21.98
C GLN A 37 -0.52 5.49 20.71
N GLU A 38 -1.16 5.92 19.62
CA GLU A 38 -0.58 6.49 18.40
C GLU A 38 0.54 5.71 17.68
N VAL A 39 0.34 4.42 17.39
CA VAL A 39 1.12 3.81 16.30
C VAL A 39 0.68 4.46 14.98
N ASN A 40 1.56 5.28 14.40
CA ASN A 40 1.29 6.01 13.16
C ASN A 40 1.99 5.34 11.97
N PHE A 41 1.34 5.42 10.81
CA PHE A 41 1.89 4.96 9.54
C PHE A 41 1.37 5.87 8.42
N ASN A 42 2.27 6.62 7.80
CA ASN A 42 1.95 7.62 6.80
C ASN A 42 2.00 7.01 5.39
N THR A 43 0.87 7.11 4.68
CA THR A 43 0.73 6.65 3.30
C THR A 43 0.48 7.78 2.30
N ASP A 44 0.54 9.03 2.75
CA ASP A 44 0.15 10.17 1.95
C ASP A 44 1.07 10.39 0.75
N GLY A 45 0.45 10.54 -0.41
CA GLY A 45 1.15 10.78 -1.68
C GLY A 45 1.73 9.53 -2.34
N LEU A 46 1.59 8.35 -1.71
CA LEU A 46 1.93 7.06 -2.31
C LEU A 46 0.87 6.64 -3.34
N TYR A 47 1.30 5.92 -4.38
CA TYR A 47 0.44 5.37 -5.42
C TYR A 47 -0.50 4.28 -4.86
N PHE A 48 0.03 3.38 -4.03
CA PHE A 48 -0.71 2.31 -3.35
C PHE A 48 -1.12 2.70 -1.91
N ALA A 49 -1.32 3.99 -1.65
CA ALA A 49 -1.58 4.52 -0.31
C ALA A 49 -2.70 3.79 0.46
N GLU A 50 -3.81 3.51 -0.21
CA GLU A 50 -4.94 2.79 0.37
C GLU A 50 -4.60 1.35 0.72
N PHE A 51 -3.91 0.63 -0.16
CA PHE A 51 -3.46 -0.73 0.12
C PHE A 51 -2.57 -0.75 1.37
N TYR A 52 -1.60 0.16 1.45
CA TYR A 52 -0.67 0.18 2.58
C TYR A 52 -1.35 0.52 3.91
N ASP A 53 -2.29 1.48 3.94
CA ASP A 53 -3.02 1.85 5.15
C ASP A 53 -3.97 0.73 5.60
N LEU A 54 -4.64 0.05 4.67
CA LEU A 54 -5.50 -1.09 5.00
C LEU A 54 -4.71 -2.28 5.54
N ILE A 55 -3.53 -2.56 4.97
CA ILE A 55 -2.60 -3.57 5.51
C ILE A 55 -2.17 -3.15 6.93
N PHE A 56 -1.65 -1.93 7.10
CA PHE A 56 -1.21 -1.43 8.40
C PHE A 56 -2.30 -1.54 9.48
N ARG A 57 -3.54 -1.14 9.15
CA ARG A 57 -4.70 -1.21 10.06
C ARG A 57 -5.26 -2.61 10.26
N GLY A 58 -4.92 -3.57 9.41
CA GLY A 58 -5.49 -4.91 9.46
C GLY A 58 -6.97 -4.94 9.03
N HIS A 59 -7.36 -4.09 8.08
CA HIS A 59 -8.71 -4.04 7.50
C HIS A 59 -8.75 -4.80 6.18
N PHE A 60 -8.37 -6.08 6.23
CA PHE A 60 -8.15 -6.93 5.05
C PHE A 60 -9.40 -7.09 4.18
N GLU A 61 -10.60 -7.00 4.76
CA GLU A 61 -11.87 -7.09 4.06
C GLU A 61 -12.05 -6.00 2.98
N ASN A 62 -11.38 -4.86 3.16
CA ASN A 62 -11.48 -3.70 2.27
C ASN A 62 -10.38 -3.69 1.18
N ILE A 63 -9.44 -4.63 1.22
CA ILE A 63 -8.31 -4.65 0.29
C ILE A 63 -8.76 -5.18 -1.09
N GLU A 64 -8.55 -4.37 -2.13
CA GLU A 64 -8.89 -4.72 -3.50
C GLU A 64 -7.89 -5.71 -4.12
N ILE A 65 -6.59 -5.57 -3.84
CA ILE A 65 -5.52 -6.46 -4.34
C ILE A 65 -5.54 -7.76 -3.54
N ARG A 66 -6.09 -8.84 -4.11
CA ARG A 66 -6.31 -10.13 -3.44
C ARG A 66 -5.04 -10.96 -3.34
N ARG A 67 -5.08 -11.99 -2.48
CA ARG A 67 -3.96 -12.91 -2.24
C ARG A 67 -3.47 -13.66 -3.48
N ASN A 68 -4.40 -13.98 -4.38
CA ASN A 68 -4.12 -14.66 -5.64
C ASN A 68 -3.74 -13.68 -6.77
N ASP A 69 -3.77 -12.36 -6.56
CA ASP A 69 -3.32 -11.41 -7.56
C ASP A 69 -1.79 -11.46 -7.68
N LEU A 70 -1.30 -11.66 -8.91
CA LEU A 70 0.13 -11.61 -9.23
C LEU A 70 0.78 -10.29 -8.78
N PHE A 71 -0.01 -9.22 -8.76
CA PHE A 71 0.47 -7.92 -8.34
C PHE A 71 0.71 -7.83 -6.82
N LEU A 72 0.04 -8.64 -5.99
CA LEU A 72 0.39 -8.74 -4.57
C LEU A 72 1.79 -9.34 -4.40
N MET A 73 2.09 -10.42 -5.13
CA MET A 73 3.41 -11.04 -5.11
C MET A 73 4.49 -10.05 -5.55
N ALA A 74 4.19 -9.24 -6.56
CA ALA A 74 5.07 -8.16 -7.00
C ALA A 74 5.33 -7.12 -5.89
N ILE A 75 4.27 -6.61 -5.23
CA ILE A 75 4.38 -5.67 -4.11
C ILE A 75 5.22 -6.28 -2.98
N TYR A 76 4.94 -7.54 -2.61
CA TYR A 76 5.59 -8.23 -1.50
C TYR A 76 7.09 -8.42 -1.77
N ASN A 77 7.46 -8.98 -2.93
CA ASN A 77 8.85 -9.19 -3.32
C ASN A 77 9.64 -7.87 -3.38
N GLN A 78 9.06 -6.82 -3.98
CA GLN A 78 9.72 -5.53 -4.06
C GLN A 78 9.85 -4.85 -2.68
N PHE A 79 8.86 -5.02 -1.80
CA PHE A 79 8.96 -4.56 -0.42
C PHE A 79 10.14 -5.23 0.31
N LEU A 80 10.31 -6.55 0.19
CA LEU A 80 11.45 -7.24 0.81
C LEU A 80 12.79 -6.72 0.28
N ARG A 81 12.90 -6.51 -1.02
CA ARG A 81 14.13 -6.00 -1.65
C ARG A 81 14.44 -4.57 -1.22
N ALA A 82 13.42 -3.71 -1.20
CA ALA A 82 13.57 -2.33 -0.77
C ALA A 82 13.89 -2.22 0.72
N TYR A 83 13.25 -3.02 1.58
CA TYR A 83 13.57 -3.12 3.01
C TYR A 83 14.99 -3.64 3.23
N GLY A 84 15.37 -4.73 2.55
CA GLY A 84 16.70 -5.31 2.67
C GLY A 84 17.82 -4.36 2.29
N SER A 85 17.55 -3.45 1.35
CA SER A 85 18.49 -2.43 0.89
C SER A 85 18.51 -1.18 1.79
N GLN A 86 17.34 -0.65 2.16
CA GLN A 86 17.22 0.64 2.88
C GLN A 86 17.19 0.49 4.40
N CYS A 87 16.83 -0.69 4.89
CA CYS A 87 16.69 -1.03 6.31
C CYS A 87 17.64 -2.18 6.72
N ALA A 88 18.78 -2.34 6.04
CA ALA A 88 19.71 -3.46 6.27
C ALA A 88 20.14 -3.61 7.75
N SER A 89 20.26 -2.49 8.49
CA SER A 89 20.59 -2.47 9.91
C SER A 89 19.51 -3.05 10.83
N GLN A 90 18.28 -3.20 10.32
CA GLN A 90 17.13 -3.75 11.05
C GLN A 90 16.91 -5.24 10.77
N LEU A 91 17.76 -5.86 9.95
CA LEU A 91 17.67 -7.29 9.65
C LEU A 91 18.27 -8.12 10.79
N PRO A 92 17.68 -9.28 11.12
CA PRO A 92 18.21 -10.15 12.16
C PRO A 92 19.50 -10.85 11.68
N SER A 93 20.23 -11.43 12.62
CA SER A 93 21.46 -12.20 12.32
C SER A 93 21.19 -13.40 11.40
N ASN A 94 20.03 -14.04 11.54
CA ASN A 94 19.59 -15.18 10.72
C ASN A 94 18.89 -14.77 9.42
N LYS A 95 19.13 -13.56 8.91
CA LYS A 95 18.57 -13.06 7.65
C LYS A 95 18.83 -14.03 6.47
N ILE A 96 17.89 -14.06 5.54
CA ILE A 96 17.94 -14.93 4.36
C ILE A 96 18.26 -14.09 3.13
N GLU A 97 19.21 -14.54 2.32
CA GLU A 97 19.50 -13.90 1.03
C GLU A 97 18.35 -14.12 0.04
N LEU A 98 17.89 -13.04 -0.58
CA LEU A 98 16.94 -13.10 -1.67
C LEU A 98 17.66 -13.56 -2.92
N MET A 99 17.06 -14.52 -3.63
CA MET A 99 17.61 -15.04 -4.88
C MET A 99 17.09 -14.24 -6.07
N GLU A 100 17.89 -14.18 -7.14
CA GLU A 100 17.55 -13.50 -8.38
C GLU A 100 17.73 -14.43 -9.58
N THR A 101 16.72 -14.45 -10.44
CA THR A 101 16.77 -15.16 -11.71
C THR A 101 17.42 -14.26 -12.74
N VAL A 102 18.58 -14.66 -13.25
CA VAL A 102 19.35 -13.92 -14.25
C VAL A 102 19.49 -14.72 -15.53
N CYS A 103 19.66 -14.03 -16.66
CA CYS A 103 19.93 -14.70 -17.92
C CYS A 103 21.35 -15.29 -17.92
N LYS A 104 21.45 -16.60 -18.06
CA LYS A 104 22.72 -17.31 -18.21
C LYS A 104 23.18 -17.33 -19.66
N ARG A 105 22.24 -17.45 -20.60
CA ARG A 105 22.53 -17.50 -22.04
C ARG A 105 21.48 -16.80 -22.86
N GLU A 106 21.92 -15.88 -23.72
CA GLU A 106 21.10 -15.16 -24.67
C GLU A 106 21.18 -15.80 -26.07
N ARG A 107 20.08 -15.77 -26.80
CA ARG A 107 20.05 -15.87 -28.26
C ARG A 107 20.18 -14.44 -28.80
N VAL A 108 21.17 -14.23 -29.65
CA VAL A 108 21.42 -12.93 -30.29
C VAL A 108 21.12 -13.06 -31.77
N THR A 109 20.13 -12.31 -32.25
CA THR A 109 19.80 -12.25 -33.67
C THR A 109 20.51 -11.05 -34.30
N LYS A 110 21.23 -11.27 -35.40
CA LYS A 110 21.94 -10.23 -36.15
C LYS A 110 21.34 -10.06 -37.55
N ASN A 111 21.32 -8.84 -38.08
CA ASN A 111 20.97 -8.59 -39.48
C ASN A 111 22.12 -9.01 -40.44
N GLY A 112 21.88 -8.89 -41.75
CA GLY A 112 22.88 -9.22 -42.79
C GLY A 112 24.18 -8.39 -42.75
N TYR A 113 24.22 -7.32 -41.95
CA TYR A 113 25.41 -6.49 -41.70
C TYR A 113 26.08 -6.78 -40.35
N GLY A 114 25.63 -7.82 -39.63
CA GLY A 114 26.17 -8.21 -38.33
C GLY A 114 25.68 -7.36 -37.14
N THR A 115 24.76 -6.42 -37.35
CA THR A 115 24.18 -5.59 -36.27
C THR A 115 23.17 -6.41 -35.48
N VAL A 116 23.27 -6.39 -34.15
CA VAL A 116 22.30 -7.06 -33.26
C VAL A 116 20.94 -6.38 -33.38
N ILE A 117 19.92 -7.14 -33.77
CA ILE A 117 18.54 -6.67 -33.91
C ILE A 117 17.61 -7.21 -32.82
N ASP A 118 17.99 -8.31 -32.16
CA ASP A 118 17.24 -8.90 -31.06
C ASP A 118 18.18 -9.61 -30.09
N ARG A 119 17.86 -9.54 -28.80
CA ARG A 119 18.45 -10.37 -27.74
C ARG A 119 17.31 -10.97 -26.94
N SER A 120 17.27 -12.29 -26.89
CA SER A 120 16.27 -13.04 -26.14
C SER A 120 16.94 -14.03 -25.20
N CYS A 121 16.58 -14.02 -23.92
CA CYS A 121 17.15 -14.99 -22.98
C CYS A 121 16.60 -16.40 -23.26
N ILE A 122 17.50 -17.37 -23.43
CA ILE A 122 17.13 -18.77 -23.72
C ILE A 122 17.49 -19.74 -22.59
N GLU A 123 18.25 -19.29 -21.59
CA GLU A 123 18.60 -20.07 -20.42
C GLU A 123 18.73 -19.16 -19.21
N TYR A 124 18.03 -19.51 -18.13
CA TYR A 124 18.03 -18.76 -16.88
C TYR A 124 18.80 -19.52 -15.80
N THR A 125 19.38 -18.79 -14.85
CA THR A 125 19.97 -19.34 -13.64
C THR A 125 19.62 -18.47 -12.45
N THR A 126 19.83 -18.98 -11.24
CA THR A 126 19.50 -18.30 -10.00
C THR A 126 20.77 -17.99 -9.23
N ILE A 127 20.98 -16.71 -8.91
CA ILE A 127 22.15 -16.24 -8.15
C ILE A 127 21.70 -15.51 -6.88
N GLY A 128 22.60 -15.40 -5.90
CA GLY A 128 22.39 -14.55 -4.73
C GLY A 128 22.35 -13.08 -5.14
N SER A 129 21.38 -12.32 -4.63
CA SER A 129 21.23 -10.89 -4.97
C SER A 129 22.10 -9.98 -4.09
N GLY A 130 22.70 -10.48 -3.02
CA GLY A 130 23.30 -9.66 -1.96
C GLY A 130 22.30 -8.86 -1.13
N ILE A 131 20.99 -8.98 -1.41
CA ILE A 131 19.91 -8.36 -0.64
C ILE A 131 19.30 -9.41 0.28
N TYR A 132 19.02 -9.03 1.51
CA TYR A 132 18.55 -9.94 2.55
C TYR A 132 17.17 -9.57 3.08
N ALA A 133 16.43 -10.56 3.57
CA ALA A 133 15.12 -10.38 4.18
C ALA A 133 15.04 -11.05 5.55
N LYS A 134 14.06 -10.63 6.36
CA LYS A 134 13.69 -11.33 7.60
C LYS A 134 13.15 -12.73 7.25
N PRO A 135 13.50 -13.78 7.99
CA PRO A 135 13.08 -15.15 7.65
C PRO A 135 11.57 -15.36 7.59
N ASP A 136 10.81 -14.73 8.46
CA ASP A 136 9.35 -14.81 8.50
C ASP A 136 8.71 -14.07 7.31
N MET A 137 9.25 -12.91 6.95
CA MET A 137 8.83 -12.20 5.75
C MET A 137 9.17 -12.98 4.47
N TYR A 138 10.36 -13.59 4.39
CA TYR A 138 10.72 -14.45 3.25
C TYR A 138 9.76 -15.64 3.11
N ARG A 139 9.34 -16.24 4.22
CA ARG A 139 8.33 -17.31 4.23
C ARG A 139 6.98 -16.83 3.68
N GLY A 140 6.55 -15.62 4.04
CA GLY A 140 5.34 -15.01 3.48
C GLY A 140 5.40 -14.89 1.95
N LEU A 141 6.56 -14.51 1.40
CA LEU A 141 6.76 -14.53 -0.06
C LEU A 141 6.65 -15.95 -0.63
N LYS A 142 7.24 -16.96 0.02
CA LYS A 142 7.13 -18.36 -0.41
C LYS A 142 5.71 -18.89 -0.35
N THR A 143 4.89 -18.44 0.60
CA THR A 143 3.47 -18.77 0.62
C THR A 143 2.72 -18.21 -0.59
N LEU A 144 3.06 -16.99 -1.03
CA LEU A 144 2.49 -16.42 -2.25
C LEU A 144 2.96 -17.19 -3.49
N GLU A 145 4.26 -17.46 -3.62
CA GLU A 145 4.82 -18.22 -4.73
C GLU A 145 4.20 -19.63 -4.85
N ALA A 146 4.01 -20.32 -3.73
CA ALA A 146 3.43 -21.67 -3.70
C ALA A 146 1.97 -21.72 -4.22
N SER A 147 1.28 -20.57 -4.25
CA SER A 147 -0.09 -20.46 -4.78
C SER A 147 -0.14 -20.14 -6.29
N GLN A 148 1.02 -19.99 -6.94
CA GLN A 148 1.16 -19.56 -8.33
C GLN A 148 1.90 -20.60 -9.16
N ASN A 149 1.69 -20.57 -10.48
CA ASN A 149 2.48 -21.40 -11.40
C ASN A 149 3.85 -20.74 -11.69
N GLY A 150 4.81 -21.54 -12.17
CA GLY A 150 6.18 -21.07 -12.42
C GLY A 150 6.28 -19.93 -13.44
N GLU A 151 5.42 -19.93 -14.47
CA GLU A 151 5.37 -18.88 -15.49
C GLU A 151 4.90 -17.53 -14.91
N ALA A 152 3.91 -17.55 -14.02
CA ALA A 152 3.40 -16.37 -13.36
C ALA A 152 4.44 -15.74 -12.43
N ILE A 153 5.23 -16.57 -11.75
CA ILE A 153 6.37 -16.13 -10.94
C ILE A 153 7.41 -15.45 -11.84
N GLN A 154 7.79 -16.08 -12.96
CA GLN A 154 8.74 -15.50 -13.91
C GLN A 154 8.26 -14.17 -14.48
N TYR A 155 6.98 -14.08 -14.86
CA TYR A 155 6.37 -12.84 -15.33
C TYR A 155 6.47 -11.72 -14.29
N VAL A 156 6.16 -11.99 -13.02
CA VAL A 156 6.27 -10.97 -11.97
C VAL A 156 7.71 -10.49 -11.78
N PHE A 157 8.70 -11.38 -11.89
CA PHE A 157 10.11 -10.97 -11.83
C PHE A 157 10.49 -10.10 -13.04
N SER A 158 10.06 -10.48 -14.25
CA SER A 158 10.42 -9.75 -15.47
C SER A 158 9.85 -8.35 -15.52
N LEU A 159 8.69 -8.09 -14.89
CA LEU A 159 8.10 -6.74 -14.77
C LEU A 159 9.06 -5.67 -14.20
N TYR A 160 10.11 -6.07 -13.46
CA TYR A 160 11.06 -5.16 -12.83
C TYR A 160 12.48 -5.26 -13.37
N SER A 161 12.88 -6.43 -13.85
CA SER A 161 14.24 -6.66 -14.36
C SER A 161 14.37 -6.39 -15.86
N ASP A 162 13.27 -6.42 -16.62
CA ASP A 162 13.26 -6.24 -18.07
C ASP A 162 12.26 -5.16 -18.48
N SER A 163 12.76 -4.05 -19.04
CA SER A 163 11.92 -2.98 -19.58
C SER A 163 10.99 -3.44 -20.71
N ASN A 164 11.34 -4.52 -21.40
CA ASN A 164 10.55 -5.08 -22.51
C ASN A 164 9.42 -6.01 -22.03
N ALA A 165 9.52 -6.55 -20.81
CA ALA A 165 8.54 -7.49 -20.26
C ALA A 165 7.18 -6.86 -19.93
N LEU A 166 7.14 -5.54 -19.78
CA LEU A 166 5.90 -4.77 -19.60
C LEU A 166 5.00 -4.81 -20.84
N GLY A 167 5.56 -5.21 -22.00
CA GLY A 167 4.87 -5.18 -23.29
C GLY A 167 4.30 -3.79 -23.60
N ASN A 168 3.16 -3.77 -24.30
CA ASN A 168 2.43 -2.53 -24.60
C ASN A 168 1.44 -2.14 -23.47
N SER A 169 1.55 -2.74 -22.27
CA SER A 169 0.62 -2.47 -21.16
C SER A 169 1.01 -1.22 -20.40
N VAL A 170 0.52 -0.08 -20.89
CA VAL A 170 0.72 1.23 -20.25
C VAL A 170 0.24 1.23 -18.79
N ASP A 171 -0.88 0.58 -18.47
CA ASP A 171 -1.38 0.48 -17.09
C ASP A 171 -0.39 -0.26 -16.17
N MET A 172 0.13 -1.41 -16.62
CA MET A 172 1.10 -2.16 -15.84
C MET A 172 2.37 -1.34 -15.59
N MET A 173 2.85 -0.63 -16.62
CA MET A 173 3.99 0.27 -16.50
C MET A 173 3.77 1.36 -15.45
N HIS A 174 2.58 1.97 -15.38
CA HIS A 174 2.27 2.94 -14.34
C HIS A 174 2.23 2.31 -12.95
N LYS A 175 1.67 1.11 -12.80
CA LYS A 175 1.65 0.38 -11.52
C LYS A 175 3.06 0.03 -11.03
N VAL A 176 3.93 -0.45 -11.92
CA VAL A 176 5.32 -0.77 -11.62
C VAL A 176 6.10 0.48 -11.24
N ASN A 177 5.99 1.57 -12.01
CA ASN A 177 6.60 2.85 -11.68
C ASN A 177 6.06 3.44 -10.37
N GLY A 178 4.75 3.31 -10.13
CA GLY A 178 4.10 3.70 -8.89
C GLY A 178 4.67 2.95 -7.69
N LEU A 179 4.80 1.63 -7.78
CA LEU A 179 5.39 0.82 -6.72
C LEU A 179 6.86 1.19 -6.46
N LYS A 180 7.64 1.36 -7.52
CA LYS A 180 9.06 1.77 -7.41
C LYS A 180 9.18 3.11 -6.69
N ASN A 181 8.36 4.10 -7.08
CA ASN A 181 8.32 5.39 -6.44
C ASN A 181 7.90 5.28 -4.97
N ASP A 182 6.86 4.49 -4.68
CA ASP A 182 6.37 4.29 -3.31
C ASP A 182 7.45 3.72 -2.41
N LEU A 183 8.13 2.65 -2.84
CA LEU A 183 9.16 1.98 -2.05
C LEU A 183 10.45 2.83 -1.88
N SER A 184 10.67 3.82 -2.75
CA SER A 184 11.75 4.81 -2.56
C SER A 184 11.43 5.87 -1.49
N VAL A 185 10.16 6.00 -1.09
CA VAL A 185 9.70 7.05 -0.17
C VAL A 185 9.13 6.48 1.13
N ILE A 186 8.58 5.26 1.11
CA ILE A 186 7.83 4.68 2.23
C ILE A 186 8.66 4.58 3.52
N PHE A 187 9.96 4.28 3.42
CA PHE A 187 10.88 4.18 4.56
C PHE A 187 11.33 5.53 5.10
N ARG A 188 11.22 6.60 4.30
CA ARG A 188 11.41 7.97 4.78
C ARG A 188 10.16 8.48 5.51
N LEU A 189 8.98 8.10 5.04
CA LEU A 189 7.70 8.43 5.70
C LEU A 189 7.46 7.60 6.97
N ASN A 190 8.03 6.40 7.01
CA ASN A 190 7.84 5.42 8.07
C ASN A 190 9.19 4.77 8.38
N PRO A 191 10.03 5.39 9.24
CA PRO A 191 11.38 4.91 9.52
C PRO A 191 11.45 3.43 9.90
N CYS A 192 12.52 2.78 9.46
CA CYS A 192 12.75 1.37 9.73
C CYS A 192 12.83 1.11 11.25
N GLY A 193 12.20 0.03 11.72
CA GLY A 193 12.24 -0.35 13.13
C GLY A 193 11.22 0.35 14.04
N GLU A 194 10.54 1.39 13.55
CA GLU A 194 9.42 2.00 14.27
C GLU A 194 8.21 1.06 14.37
N SER A 195 7.38 1.29 15.39
CA SER A 195 6.18 0.50 15.66
C SER A 195 5.21 0.47 14.47
N GLY A 196 5.11 1.60 13.73
CA GLY A 196 4.31 1.72 12.50
C GLY A 196 4.75 0.73 11.43
N MET A 197 6.03 0.76 11.08
CA MET A 197 6.62 -0.14 10.08
C MET A 197 6.54 -1.61 10.53
N LYS A 198 6.88 -1.91 11.78
CA LYS A 198 6.79 -3.28 12.32
C LYS A 198 5.38 -3.86 12.23
N ARG A 199 4.37 -3.05 12.54
CA ARG A 199 2.95 -3.45 12.41
C ARG A 199 2.55 -3.64 10.95
N PHE A 200 3.01 -2.77 10.06
CA PHE A 200 2.78 -2.91 8.62
C PHE A 200 3.41 -4.23 8.10
N GLU A 201 4.66 -4.52 8.43
CA GLU A 201 5.35 -5.77 8.07
C GLU A 201 4.57 -7.00 8.55
N GLU A 202 4.16 -7.00 9.83
CA GLU A 202 3.43 -8.11 10.44
C GLU A 202 2.07 -8.35 9.76
N ASN A 203 1.31 -7.29 9.48
CA ASN A 203 0.05 -7.44 8.77
C ASN A 203 0.25 -7.78 7.28
N LEU A 204 1.31 -7.29 6.63
CA LEU A 204 1.62 -7.68 5.25
C LEU A 204 1.90 -9.19 5.16
N LYS A 205 2.68 -9.71 6.12
CA LYS A 205 2.92 -11.16 6.28
C LYS A 205 1.62 -11.93 6.49
N ARG A 206 0.79 -11.52 7.45
CA ARG A 206 -0.51 -12.17 7.72
C ARG A 206 -1.42 -12.17 6.50
N TYR A 207 -1.43 -11.08 5.75
CA TYR A 207 -2.19 -10.98 4.50
C TYR A 207 -1.69 -11.99 3.46
N ALA A 208 -0.37 -12.09 3.26
CA ALA A 208 0.22 -13.07 2.36
C ALA A 208 -0.11 -14.52 2.77
N GLU A 209 0.00 -14.82 4.07
CA GLU A 209 -0.25 -16.15 4.64
C GLU A 209 -1.75 -16.50 4.72
N GLY A 210 -2.64 -15.53 4.59
CA GLY A 210 -4.08 -15.74 4.74
C GLY A 210 -4.53 -15.93 6.19
N THR A 211 -3.77 -15.39 7.14
CA THR A 211 -4.07 -15.45 8.56
C THR A 211 -4.77 -14.17 9.03
N SER A 212 -5.41 -14.23 10.20
CA SER A 212 -6.16 -13.10 10.74
C SER A 212 -5.27 -11.87 11.00
N PRO A 213 -5.74 -10.66 10.65
CA PRO A 213 -4.99 -9.42 10.86
C PRO A 213 -4.85 -9.08 12.34
N ILE A 214 -3.82 -8.31 12.67
CA ILE A 214 -3.82 -7.49 13.89
C ILE A 214 -4.66 -6.25 13.59
N ARG A 215 -5.96 -6.33 13.87
CA ARG A 215 -6.93 -5.29 13.51
C ARG A 215 -6.86 -4.07 14.44
N MET A 216 -6.84 -2.86 13.88
CA MET A 216 -7.01 -1.60 14.61
C MET A 216 -8.50 -1.23 14.72
N LYS A 217 -8.88 -0.61 15.85
CA LYS A 217 -10.24 -0.09 16.06
C LYS A 217 -10.57 1.06 15.11
N THR A 218 -9.62 1.95 14.86
CA THR A 218 -9.82 3.15 14.03
C THR A 218 -9.90 2.77 12.55
N SER A 219 -11.05 3.06 11.92
CA SER A 219 -11.29 2.90 10.48
C SER A 219 -10.23 3.59 9.62
N SER A 220 -9.94 2.99 8.46
CA SER A 220 -9.16 3.66 7.42
C SER A 220 -9.87 4.92 6.95
N LYS A 221 -9.11 6.01 6.74
CA LYS A 221 -9.65 7.22 6.12
C LYS A 221 -10.16 6.97 4.70
N TYR A 222 -9.63 5.96 4.01
CA TYR A 222 -10.08 5.56 2.67
C TYR A 222 -11.41 4.81 2.72
N THR A 223 -11.64 4.00 3.76
CA THR A 223 -12.95 3.40 4.03
C THR A 223 -13.97 4.49 4.36
N LEU A 224 -13.64 5.39 5.29
CA LEU A 224 -14.53 6.51 5.67
C LEU A 224 -14.86 7.42 4.47
N MET A 225 -13.89 7.69 3.60
CA MET A 225 -14.09 8.40 2.33
C MET A 225 -15.12 7.69 1.44
N LYS A 226 -15.00 6.37 1.26
CA LYS A 226 -15.94 5.59 0.42
C LYS A 226 -17.36 5.56 0.99
N GLU A 227 -17.49 5.59 2.31
CA GLU A 227 -18.77 5.64 3.02
C GLU A 227 -19.43 7.03 2.95
N SER A 228 -18.65 8.08 3.17
CA SER A 228 -19.15 9.47 3.18
C SER A 228 -19.39 10.05 1.79
N GLY A 229 -18.66 9.60 0.76
CA GLY A 229 -18.83 10.05 -0.61
C GLY A 229 -18.35 11.48 -0.85
N ALA A 230 -19.02 12.19 -1.77
CA ALA A 230 -18.67 13.56 -2.13
C ALA A 230 -18.78 14.55 -0.95
N PRO A 231 -17.89 15.56 -0.90
CA PRO A 231 -18.07 16.67 0.02
C PRO A 231 -19.33 17.48 -0.35
N LYS A 232 -19.93 18.13 0.66
CA LYS A 232 -21.04 19.07 0.45
C LYS A 232 -20.52 20.45 0.02
N GLY A 233 -21.35 21.21 -0.69
CA GLY A 233 -21.04 22.60 -1.06
C GLY A 233 -20.13 22.75 -2.28
N ASN A 234 -19.79 24.00 -2.60
CA ASN A 234 -19.03 24.34 -3.80
C ASN A 234 -17.56 23.93 -3.69
N GLN A 235 -17.06 23.22 -4.70
CA GLN A 235 -15.69 22.71 -4.73
C GLN A 235 -14.83 23.43 -5.76
N ASN A 236 -13.55 23.58 -5.47
CA ASN A 236 -12.50 24.08 -6.33
C ASN A 236 -11.98 22.93 -7.21
N TYR A 237 -12.71 22.66 -8.29
CA TYR A 237 -12.34 21.63 -9.26
C TYR A 237 -11.02 21.92 -10.00
N HIS A 238 -10.60 23.19 -10.07
CA HIS A 238 -9.29 23.53 -10.63
C HIS A 238 -8.17 22.93 -9.79
N SER A 239 -8.18 23.19 -8.47
CA SER A 239 -7.18 22.62 -7.56
C SER A 239 -7.26 21.09 -7.48
N LEU A 240 -8.47 20.52 -7.46
CA LEU A 240 -8.64 19.06 -7.48
C LEU A 240 -8.00 18.42 -8.72
N LEU A 241 -8.30 18.95 -9.91
CA LEU A 241 -7.75 18.42 -11.15
C LEU A 241 -6.23 18.61 -11.22
N ASN A 242 -5.71 19.72 -10.68
CA ASN A 242 -4.28 19.96 -10.63
C ASN A 242 -3.56 18.88 -9.83
N ASP A 243 -4.06 18.56 -8.64
CA ASP A 243 -3.43 17.57 -7.77
C ASP A 243 -3.57 16.16 -8.33
N LEU A 244 -4.72 15.83 -8.91
CA LEU A 244 -4.94 14.54 -9.59
C LEU A 244 -3.96 14.35 -10.76
N VAL A 245 -3.81 15.35 -11.64
CA VAL A 245 -2.89 15.27 -12.78
C VAL A 245 -1.44 15.25 -12.31
N ALA A 246 -1.06 16.10 -11.35
CA ALA A 246 0.28 16.13 -10.78
C ALA A 246 0.66 14.77 -10.20
N ASN A 247 -0.22 14.14 -9.42
CA ASN A 247 0.03 12.82 -8.85
C ASN A 247 0.18 11.75 -9.93
N GLN A 248 -0.73 11.69 -10.90
CA GLN A 248 -0.64 10.73 -12.01
C GLN A 248 0.65 10.91 -12.83
N SER A 249 1.09 12.16 -13.02
CA SER A 249 2.27 12.47 -13.83
C SER A 249 3.58 11.94 -13.28
N LYS A 250 3.65 11.60 -11.99
CA LYS A 250 4.84 10.97 -11.38
C LYS A 250 5.20 9.61 -12.01
N THR A 251 4.25 9.00 -12.69
CA THR A 251 4.42 7.71 -13.37
C THR A 251 4.63 7.85 -14.88
N TRP A 252 4.68 9.09 -15.41
CA TRP A 252 4.95 9.35 -16.82
C TRP A 252 6.43 9.19 -17.13
N MET A 253 6.75 8.49 -18.21
CA MET A 253 8.14 8.25 -18.61
C MET A 253 8.78 9.47 -19.27
N MET A 254 8.14 10.00 -20.32
CA MET A 254 8.76 11.00 -21.21
C MET A 254 8.24 12.41 -20.98
N ASN A 255 7.01 12.54 -20.47
CA ASN A 255 6.35 13.83 -20.29
C ASN A 255 6.46 14.28 -18.82
N ARG A 256 6.53 15.60 -18.63
CA ARG A 256 6.50 16.24 -17.31
C ARG A 256 5.32 17.19 -17.24
N TYR A 257 4.46 17.02 -16.24
CA TYR A 257 3.35 17.93 -16.03
C TYR A 257 3.84 19.32 -15.60
N VAL A 258 3.28 20.37 -16.19
CA VAL A 258 3.51 21.75 -15.73
C VAL A 258 2.52 22.03 -14.60
N LEU A 259 3.03 22.16 -13.38
CA LEU A 259 2.19 22.36 -12.20
C LEU A 259 1.33 23.63 -12.33
N ASN A 260 0.10 23.58 -11.81
CA ASN A 260 -0.89 24.67 -11.84
C ASN A 260 -1.28 25.14 -13.25
N SER A 261 -1.15 24.28 -14.26
CA SER A 261 -1.51 24.59 -15.65
C SER A 261 -2.93 24.18 -16.05
N ILE A 262 -3.75 23.73 -15.09
CA ILE A 262 -5.14 23.40 -15.34
C ILE A 262 -5.89 24.62 -15.87
N SER A 263 -6.70 24.43 -16.90
CA SER A 263 -7.51 25.51 -17.47
C SER A 263 -8.80 24.96 -18.08
N SER A 264 -9.75 25.85 -18.35
CA SER A 264 -11.02 25.51 -19.01
C SER A 264 -11.77 24.35 -18.32
N VAL A 265 -11.88 24.41 -16.99
CA VAL A 265 -12.58 23.36 -16.22
C VAL A 265 -14.07 23.38 -16.55
N GLN A 266 -14.58 22.25 -17.05
CA GLN A 266 -15.96 22.05 -17.46
C GLN A 266 -16.57 20.87 -16.71
N VAL A 267 -17.78 21.05 -16.20
CA VAL A 267 -18.63 19.96 -15.71
C VAL A 267 -19.43 19.43 -16.90
N LEU A 268 -19.06 18.26 -17.43
CA LEU A 268 -19.72 17.70 -18.61
C LEU A 268 -21.08 17.07 -18.27
N SER A 269 -21.21 16.53 -17.05
CA SER A 269 -22.44 15.91 -16.57
C SER A 269 -22.50 15.91 -15.05
N LYS A 270 -23.73 15.84 -14.51
CA LYS A 270 -24.03 15.80 -13.06
C LYS A 270 -24.91 14.59 -12.71
N ASP A 271 -24.89 14.19 -11.45
CA ASP A 271 -25.83 13.24 -10.89
C ASP A 271 -27.14 13.91 -10.44
N THR A 272 -28.07 13.10 -9.92
CA THR A 272 -29.37 13.56 -9.44
C THR A 272 -29.28 14.54 -8.27
N ASN A 273 -28.15 14.56 -7.56
CA ASN A 273 -27.89 15.43 -6.42
C ASN A 273 -27.09 16.68 -6.84
N GLY A 274 -26.84 16.86 -8.14
CA GLY A 274 -26.09 17.99 -8.69
C GLY A 274 -24.57 17.87 -8.59
N ALA A 275 -24.04 16.74 -8.08
CA ALA A 275 -22.60 16.51 -8.02
C ALA A 275 -22.05 16.11 -9.41
N PRO A 276 -20.80 16.46 -9.75
CA PRO A 276 -20.23 16.09 -11.04
C PRO A 276 -20.19 14.57 -11.23
N LYS A 277 -20.63 14.12 -12.41
CA LYS A 277 -20.36 12.77 -12.93
C LYS A 277 -19.11 12.75 -13.79
N THR A 278 -18.87 13.83 -14.54
CA THR A 278 -17.66 13.96 -15.37
C THR A 278 -17.17 15.40 -15.37
N LEU A 279 -15.87 15.57 -15.15
CA LEU A 279 -15.13 16.82 -15.35
C LEU A 279 -14.21 16.69 -16.56
N LYS A 280 -13.99 17.79 -17.27
CA LYS A 280 -12.95 17.90 -18.30
C LYS A 280 -12.20 19.21 -18.13
N ALA A 281 -10.89 19.18 -18.34
CA ALA A 281 -10.05 20.37 -18.33
C ALA A 281 -8.88 20.21 -19.29
N ASN A 282 -8.23 21.33 -19.60
CA ASN A 282 -6.96 21.37 -20.30
C ASN A 282 -5.80 21.41 -19.31
N TYR A 283 -4.62 20.96 -19.73
CA TYR A 283 -3.39 21.02 -18.95
C TYR A 283 -2.17 21.18 -19.86
N ARG A 284 -1.04 21.62 -19.33
CA ARG A 284 0.24 21.70 -20.05
C ARG A 284 1.23 20.64 -19.57
N TYR A 285 2.05 20.15 -20.48
CA TYR A 285 3.15 19.24 -20.18
C TYR A 285 4.36 19.55 -21.05
N GLN A 286 5.55 19.26 -20.55
CA GLN A 286 6.80 19.36 -21.28
C GLN A 286 7.18 17.97 -21.79
N GLY A 287 7.48 17.87 -23.07
CA GLY A 287 8.03 16.66 -23.69
C GLY A 287 9.28 16.98 -24.48
N PHE A 288 9.78 16.00 -25.26
CA PHE A 288 11.01 16.15 -26.05
C PHE A 288 10.98 17.34 -27.03
N LEU A 289 9.79 17.71 -27.53
CA LEU A 289 9.59 18.81 -28.48
C LEU A 289 9.10 20.11 -27.79
N GLY A 290 9.35 20.27 -26.49
CA GLY A 290 8.97 21.45 -25.71
C GLY A 290 7.58 21.35 -25.08
N ASP A 291 7.03 22.53 -24.76
CA ASP A 291 5.75 22.68 -24.08
C ASP A 291 4.58 22.36 -25.01
N LYS A 292 3.69 21.48 -24.53
CA LYS A 292 2.49 21.05 -25.24
C LYS A 292 1.26 21.16 -24.34
N GLN A 293 0.09 21.12 -24.97
CA GLN A 293 -1.21 21.12 -24.29
C GLN A 293 -1.89 19.76 -24.48
N GLY A 294 -2.52 19.29 -23.41
CA GLY A 294 -3.37 18.11 -23.41
C GLY A 294 -4.70 18.38 -22.72
N TRP A 295 -5.58 17.39 -22.71
CA TRP A 295 -6.81 17.41 -21.93
C TRP A 295 -6.87 16.24 -20.97
N VAL A 296 -7.52 16.47 -19.83
CA VAL A 296 -7.85 15.44 -18.84
C VAL A 296 -9.36 15.37 -18.69
N LYS A 297 -9.89 14.14 -18.62
CA LYS A 297 -11.27 13.86 -18.26
C LYS A 297 -11.28 13.03 -16.99
N VAL A 298 -12.09 13.42 -16.00
CA VAL A 298 -12.24 12.67 -14.74
C VAL A 298 -13.68 12.26 -14.59
N ASP A 299 -13.92 10.95 -14.53
CA ASP A 299 -15.23 10.38 -14.22
C ASP A 299 -15.34 10.10 -12.72
N PHE A 300 -16.53 10.36 -12.19
CA PHE A 300 -16.86 10.24 -10.77
C PHE A 300 -17.79 9.06 -10.54
N LYS A 301 -17.59 8.36 -9.43
CA LYS A 301 -18.48 7.27 -8.96
C LYS A 301 -18.89 7.58 -7.53
N LYS A 302 -20.19 7.59 -7.26
CA LYS A 302 -20.76 8.02 -5.97
C LYS A 302 -20.21 9.40 -5.52
N GLY A 303 -20.04 10.30 -6.49
CA GLY A 303 -19.55 11.66 -6.27
C GLY A 303 -18.06 11.77 -5.94
N LEU A 304 -17.28 10.69 -6.01
CA LEU A 304 -15.83 10.69 -5.82
C LEU A 304 -15.09 10.50 -7.14
N PRO A 305 -13.93 11.16 -7.38
CA PRO A 305 -13.08 10.86 -8.52
C PRO A 305 -12.74 9.37 -8.59
N ASN A 306 -12.97 8.75 -9.74
CA ASN A 306 -12.81 7.30 -9.92
C ASN A 306 -11.82 6.98 -11.05
N CYS A 307 -12.10 7.49 -12.26
CA CYS A 307 -11.26 7.24 -13.44
C CYS A 307 -10.75 8.55 -14.02
N ILE A 308 -9.43 8.61 -14.28
CA ILE A 308 -8.76 9.71 -14.95
C ILE A 308 -8.34 9.24 -16.34
N TYR A 309 -8.72 9.99 -17.36
CA TYR A 309 -8.37 9.75 -18.75
C TYR A 309 -7.57 10.92 -19.27
N PHE A 310 -6.49 10.61 -19.98
CA PHE A 310 -5.62 11.59 -20.61
C PHE A 310 -5.83 11.56 -22.12
N TRP A 311 -5.52 12.67 -22.79
CA TRP A 311 -5.74 12.83 -24.22
C TRP A 311 -5.01 11.80 -25.09
N ASP A 312 -3.83 11.36 -24.65
CA ASP A 312 -2.99 10.34 -25.28
C ASP A 312 -3.48 8.91 -25.00
N PHE A 313 -4.23 8.71 -23.91
CA PHE A 313 -4.84 7.44 -23.53
C PHE A 313 -6.33 7.60 -23.17
N PRO A 314 -7.19 8.01 -24.13
CA PRO A 314 -8.56 8.45 -23.84
C PRO A 314 -9.49 7.32 -23.38
N LYS A 315 -9.08 6.06 -23.61
CA LYS A 315 -9.84 4.84 -23.25
C LYS A 315 -9.29 4.13 -22.01
N ASN A 316 -8.15 4.57 -21.48
CA ASN A 316 -7.52 3.93 -20.33
C ASN A 316 -7.95 4.64 -19.03
N CYS A 317 -8.74 3.96 -18.20
CA CYS A 317 -9.10 4.46 -16.87
C CYS A 317 -7.90 4.31 -15.93
N LYS A 318 -7.26 5.43 -15.58
CA LYS A 318 -6.29 5.47 -14.49
C LYS A 318 -7.02 5.75 -13.18
N LYS A 319 -6.83 4.89 -12.17
CA LYS A 319 -7.48 5.05 -10.86
C LYS A 319 -6.99 6.34 -10.20
N ALA A 320 -7.92 7.15 -9.69
CA ALA A 320 -7.57 8.34 -8.91
C ALA A 320 -6.83 7.96 -7.62
N ASN A 321 -5.84 8.77 -7.22
CA ASN A 321 -5.06 8.51 -6.02
C ASN A 321 -5.93 8.63 -4.76
N SER A 322 -6.00 7.57 -3.95
CA SER A 322 -6.90 7.51 -2.81
C SER A 322 -6.63 8.59 -1.75
N THR A 323 -5.41 9.10 -1.59
CA THR A 323 -5.11 10.23 -0.69
C THR A 323 -5.77 11.53 -1.15
N ILE A 324 -5.73 11.79 -2.45
CA ILE A 324 -6.37 12.97 -3.05
C ILE A 324 -7.88 12.84 -2.97
N VAL A 325 -8.43 11.66 -3.28
CA VAL A 325 -9.86 11.39 -3.18
C VAL A 325 -10.34 11.52 -1.73
N ALA A 326 -9.56 11.07 -0.75
CA ALA A 326 -9.90 11.19 0.67
C ALA A 326 -9.89 12.65 1.12
N SER A 327 -8.88 13.42 0.69
CA SER A 327 -8.81 14.87 0.91
C SER A 327 -10.00 15.60 0.29
N PHE A 328 -10.43 15.17 -0.90
CA PHE A 328 -11.62 15.69 -1.57
C PHE A 328 -12.90 15.40 -0.79
N SER A 329 -13.12 14.15 -0.40
CA SER A 329 -14.26 13.74 0.43
C SER A 329 -14.34 14.53 1.75
N GLN A 330 -13.18 14.85 2.35
CA GLN A 330 -13.07 15.64 3.57
C GLN A 330 -13.25 17.17 3.35
N GLY A 331 -13.55 17.61 2.14
CA GLY A 331 -13.82 19.02 1.85
C GLY A 331 -12.59 19.92 1.77
N ARG A 332 -11.36 19.37 1.64
CA ARG A 332 -10.13 20.17 1.50
C ARG A 332 -10.08 21.04 0.23
N TYR A 333 -11.00 20.81 -0.70
CA TYR A 333 -11.12 21.58 -1.93
C TYR A 333 -12.35 22.49 -1.91
N SER A 334 -12.97 22.74 -0.76
CA SER A 334 -14.09 23.68 -0.67
C SER A 334 -13.64 25.07 -1.13
N LYS A 335 -14.49 25.76 -1.89
CA LYS A 335 -14.28 27.19 -2.16
C LYS A 335 -14.65 27.96 -0.89
N ASN A 336 -13.71 28.70 -0.34
CA ASN A 336 -13.99 29.68 0.70
C ASN A 336 -14.88 30.80 0.17
#